data_AF-A0A2H0VAT8-F1
#
_entry.id   AF-A0A2H0VAT8-F1
#
_cell.length_a   1.000
_cell.length_b   1.000
_cell.length_c   1.000
_cell.angle_alpha   90.00
_cell.angle_beta   90.00
_cell.angle_gamma   90.00
#
_symmetry.space_group_name_H-M   'P 1'
#
loop_
_entity.id
_entity.type
_entity.pdbx_description
1 polymer ?
#
loop_
_entity_poly.entity_id
_entity_poly.type
_entity_poly.pdbx_seq_one_letter_code
_entity_poly.pdbx_strand_id
1 'polypeptide(L)'
;MKKISRKKNITLEDLGVMVAAGFEEARIDRVGIKTEMGGMKTEMGGMKKDIRQLMEGQEQIKLRLDNVAYRFELIELERRVKLLEKKVAAR
;
A
#
# COMPACT_ATOMS: atom_id res chain seq x y z
N MET A 1 53.64 30.16 -27.76
CA MET A 1 53.06 29.41 -28.91
C MET A 1 51.61 29.06 -28.58
N LYS A 2 50.62 29.54 -29.36
CA LYS A 2 49.20 29.17 -29.17
C LYS A 2 48.97 27.77 -29.76
N LYS A 3 48.54 26.79 -28.95
CA LYS A 3 48.08 25.49 -29.44
C LYS A 3 46.77 25.70 -30.19
N ILE A 4 46.81 25.63 -31.53
CA ILE A 4 45.61 25.62 -32.36
C ILE A 4 45.01 24.21 -32.26
N SER A 5 43.90 24.07 -31.55
CA SER A 5 43.11 22.83 -31.57
C SER A 5 42.42 22.71 -32.93
N ARG A 6 42.71 21.64 -33.69
CA ARG A 6 41.96 21.35 -34.93
C ARG A 6 40.53 20.96 -34.54
N LYS A 7 39.53 21.67 -35.08
CA LYS A 7 38.13 21.23 -34.99
C LYS A 7 38.02 19.87 -35.69
N LYS A 8 37.49 18.86 -35.01
CA LYS A 8 37.14 17.57 -35.63
C LYS A 8 35.87 17.78 -36.45
N ASN A 9 35.93 17.46 -37.74
CA ASN A 9 34.74 17.41 -38.59
C ASN A 9 34.08 16.04 -38.39
N ILE A 10 32.79 16.04 -38.10
CA ILE A 10 31.98 14.82 -37.94
C ILE A 10 31.61 14.32 -39.34
N THR A 11 31.87 13.05 -39.64
CA THR A 11 31.48 12.43 -40.92
C THR A 11 30.04 11.91 -40.89
N LEU A 12 29.51 11.47 -42.03
CA LEU A 12 28.17 10.86 -42.09
C LEU A 12 28.13 9.53 -41.32
N GLU A 13 29.25 8.80 -41.29
CA GLU A 13 29.42 7.57 -40.51
C GLU A 13 29.38 7.88 -39.00
N ASP A 14 30.08 8.92 -38.56
CA ASP A 14 30.02 9.37 -37.16
C ASP A 14 28.59 9.73 -36.74
N LEU A 15 27.85 10.45 -37.61
CA LEU A 15 26.43 10.75 -37.37
C LEU A 15 25.58 9.48 -37.25
N GLY A 16 25.80 8.50 -38.13
CA GLY A 16 25.08 7.22 -38.08
C GLY A 16 25.30 6.49 -36.76
N VAL A 17 26.54 6.46 -36.26
CA VAL A 17 26.88 5.86 -34.96
C VAL A 17 26.19 6.62 -33.82
N MET A 18 26.22 7.96 -33.83
CA MET A 18 25.58 8.77 -32.78
C MET A 18 24.06 8.56 -32.74
N VAL A 19 23.40 8.50 -33.90
CA VAL A 19 21.96 8.25 -34.00
C VAL A 19 21.61 6.87 -33.47
N ALA A 20 22.36 5.83 -33.87
CA ALA A 20 22.16 4.47 -33.39
C ALA A 20 22.31 4.38 -31.85
N ALA A 21 23.32 5.06 -31.29
CA ALA A 21 23.53 5.13 -29.85
C ALA A 21 22.33 5.79 -29.12
N GLY A 22 21.81 6.90 -29.64
CA GLY A 22 20.65 7.57 -29.05
C GLY A 22 19.37 6.70 -29.08
N PHE A 23 19.16 5.92 -30.14
CA PHE A 23 18.04 4.97 -30.18
C PHE A 23 18.21 3.82 -29.19
N GLU A 24 19.45 3.36 -28.97
CA GLU A 24 19.72 2.31 -27.98
C GLU A 24 19.52 2.82 -26.56
N GLU A 25 19.96 4.03 -26.23
CA GLU A 25 19.72 4.68 -24.94
C GLU A 25 18.20 4.82 -24.68
N ALA A 26 17.44 5.34 -25.65
CA ALA A 26 15.99 5.44 -25.53
C ALA A 26 15.30 4.07 -25.37
N ARG A 27 15.88 3.00 -25.92
CA ARG A 27 15.38 1.63 -25.73
C ARG A 27 15.63 1.15 -24.31
N ILE A 28 16.82 1.40 -23.76
CA ILE A 28 17.19 1.07 -22.38
C ILE A 28 16.25 1.81 -21.41
N ASP A 29 16.07 3.12 -21.59
CA ASP A 29 15.18 3.93 -20.75
C ASP A 29 13.74 3.37 -20.75
N ARG A 30 13.23 3.01 -21.93
CA ARG A 30 11.89 2.41 -22.05
C ARG A 30 11.78 1.08 -21.30
N VAL A 31 12.83 0.26 -21.29
CA VAL A 31 12.87 -1.00 -20.52
C VAL A 31 12.92 -0.72 -19.02
N GLY A 32 13.72 0.27 -18.60
CA GLY A 32 13.76 0.76 -17.22
C GLY A 32 12.37 1.20 -16.72
N ILE A 33 11.71 2.10 -17.45
CA ILE A 33 10.35 2.59 -17.11
C ILE A 33 9.35 1.44 -17.01
N LYS A 34 9.38 0.47 -17.94
CA LYS A 34 8.49 -0.70 -17.88
C LYS A 34 8.72 -1.54 -16.62
N THR A 35 9.98 -1.67 -16.21
CA THR A 35 10.37 -2.44 -15.03
C THR A 35 9.89 -1.74 -13.75
N GLU A 36 10.14 -0.43 -13.63
CA GLU A 36 9.65 0.40 -12.53
C GLU A 36 8.12 0.37 -12.42
N MET A 37 7.40 0.54 -13.53
CA MET A 37 5.94 0.39 -13.56
C MET A 37 5.47 -0.99 -13.11
N GLY A 38 6.20 -2.06 -13.44
CA GLY A 38 5.92 -3.41 -12.97
C GLY A 38 6.09 -3.53 -11.45
N GLY A 39 7.14 -2.92 -10.90
CA GLY A 39 7.36 -2.78 -9.46
C GLY A 39 6.20 -2.06 -8.78
N MET A 40 5.84 -0.87 -9.26
CA MET A 40 4.73 -0.09 -8.71
C MET A 40 3.39 -0.83 -8.73
N LYS A 41 3.10 -1.59 -9.79
CA LYS A 41 1.88 -2.43 -9.86
C LYS A 41 1.87 -3.51 -8.78
N THR A 42 3.03 -4.09 -8.49
CA THR A 42 3.18 -5.13 -7.47
C THR A 42 2.99 -4.56 -6.08
N GLU A 43 3.64 -3.43 -5.78
CA GLU A 43 3.48 -2.70 -4.51
C GLU A 43 2.03 -2.26 -4.29
N MET A 44 1.37 -1.72 -5.32
CA MET A 44 -0.04 -1.35 -5.23
C MET A 44 -0.96 -2.57 -5.03
N GLY A 45 -0.59 -3.73 -5.57
CA GLY A 45 -1.25 -5.00 -5.26
C GLY A 45 -1.11 -5.40 -3.79
N GLY A 46 0.08 -5.24 -3.22
CA GLY A 46 0.36 -5.41 -1.79
C GLY A 46 -0.48 -4.49 -0.91
N MET A 47 -0.43 -3.17 -1.17
CA MET A 47 -1.22 -2.18 -0.42
C MET A 47 -2.73 -2.48 -0.43
N LYS A 48 -3.28 -2.93 -1.58
CA LYS A 48 -4.69 -3.34 -1.66
C LYS A 48 -5.01 -4.53 -0.77
N LYS A 49 -4.08 -5.47 -0.58
CA LYS A 49 -4.25 -6.61 0.32
C LYS A 49 -4.21 -6.15 1.77
N ASP A 50 -3.27 -5.29 2.12
CA ASP A 50 -3.12 -4.78 3.49
C ASP A 50 -4.36 -3.98 3.91
N ILE A 51 -4.89 -3.12 3.03
CA ILE A 51 -6.14 -2.38 3.27
C ILE A 51 -7.31 -3.34 3.52
N ARG A 52 -7.44 -4.43 2.75
CA ARG A 52 -8.49 -5.44 2.99
C ARG A 52 -8.35 -6.09 4.37
N GLN A 53 -7.14 -6.46 4.78
CA GLN A 53 -6.89 -7.03 6.10
C GLN A 53 -7.23 -6.04 7.22
N LEU A 54 -6.90 -4.76 7.05
CA LEU A 54 -7.28 -3.72 8.01
C LEU A 54 -8.79 -3.56 8.13
N MET A 55 -9.53 -3.57 7.01
CA MET A 55 -11.00 -3.52 7.01
C MET A 55 -11.62 -4.72 7.73
N GLU A 56 -11.13 -5.94 7.44
CA GLU A 56 -11.58 -7.15 8.14
C GLU A 56 -11.30 -7.08 9.64
N GLY A 57 -10.12 -6.59 10.03
CA GLY A 57 -9.76 -6.36 11.43
C GLY A 57 -10.67 -5.35 12.12
N GLN A 58 -11.03 -4.25 11.43
CA GLN A 58 -11.96 -3.25 11.96
C GLN A 58 -13.36 -3.81 12.17
N GLU A 59 -13.87 -4.62 11.24
CA GLU A 59 -15.18 -5.26 11.39
C GLU A 59 -15.20 -6.23 12.58
N GLN A 60 -14.14 -7.03 12.74
CA GLN A 60 -13.97 -7.90 13.91
C GLN A 60 -13.95 -7.11 15.23
N ILE A 61 -13.25 -5.98 15.26
CA ILE A 61 -13.22 -5.10 16.45
C ILE A 61 -14.61 -4.56 16.75
N LYS A 62 -15.34 -4.08 15.75
CA LYS A 62 -16.69 -3.56 15.90
C LYS A 62 -17.63 -4.60 16.49
N LEU A 63 -17.66 -5.81 15.93
CA LEU A 63 -18.46 -6.92 16.45
C LEU A 63 -18.11 -7.27 17.91
N ARG A 64 -16.82 -7.22 18.28
CA ARG A 64 -16.40 -7.46 19.66
C ARG A 64 -16.84 -6.36 20.61
N LEU A 65 -16.81 -5.09 20.18
CA LEU A 65 -17.28 -3.96 20.98
C LEU A 65 -18.80 -4.02 21.21
N ASP A 66 -19.57 -4.34 20.18
CA ASP A 66 -21.02 -4.52 20.30
C ASP A 66 -21.35 -5.65 21.30
N ASN A 67 -20.63 -6.77 21.22
CA ASN A 67 -20.77 -7.87 22.17
C ASN A 67 -20.39 -7.49 23.61
N VAL A 68 -19.40 -6.62 23.80
CA VAL A 68 -19.01 -6.13 25.14
C VAL A 68 -20.11 -5.29 25.76
N ALA A 69 -20.80 -4.45 24.98
CA ALA A 69 -21.95 -3.69 25.45
C ALA A 69 -23.06 -4.62 25.97
N TYR A 70 -23.43 -5.64 25.19
CA TYR A 70 -24.42 -6.65 25.60
C TYR A 70 -24.01 -7.38 26.90
N ARG A 71 -22.72 -7.71 27.06
CA ARG A 71 -22.24 -8.36 28.28
C ARG A 71 -22.40 -7.48 29.52
N PHE A 72 -22.17 -6.17 29.42
CA PHE A 72 -22.38 -5.26 30.55
C PHE A 72 -23.86 -5.16 30.93
N GLU A 73 -24.74 -5.02 29.95
CA GLU A 73 -26.19 -4.98 30.16
C GLU A 73 -26.71 -6.27 30.82
N LEU A 74 -26.21 -7.44 30.37
CA LEU A 74 -26.60 -8.73 30.94
C LEU A 74 -26.13 -8.89 32.39
N ILE A 75 -24.90 -8.45 32.72
CA ILE A 75 -24.39 -8.45 34.10
C ILE A 75 -25.23 -7.54 35.00
N GLU A 76 -25.63 -6.36 34.51
CA GLU A 76 -26.49 -5.45 35.26
C GLU A 76 -27.87 -6.06 35.49
N LEU A 77 -28.45 -6.67 34.46
CA LEU A 77 -29.74 -7.36 34.57
C LEU A 77 -29.67 -8.52 35.57
N GLU A 78 -28.61 -9.33 35.54
CA GLU A 78 -28.39 -10.43 36.49
C GLU A 78 -28.33 -9.92 37.94
N ARG A 79 -27.64 -8.79 38.19
CA ARG A 79 -27.61 -8.15 39.51
C ARG A 79 -29.00 -7.69 39.94
N ARG A 80 -29.78 -7.09 39.04
CA ARG A 80 -31.15 -6.64 39.32
C ARG A 80 -32.07 -7.82 39.64
N VAL A 81 -31.98 -8.91 38.89
CA VAL A 81 -32.75 -10.14 39.14
C VAL A 81 -32.43 -10.73 40.52
N LYS A 82 -31.14 -10.88 40.86
CA LYS A 82 -30.72 -11.36 42.20
C LYS A 82 -31.28 -10.51 43.34
N LEU A 83 -31.35 -9.19 43.16
CA LEU A 83 -31.95 -8.29 44.17
C LEU A 83 -33.46 -8.48 44.29
N LEU A 84 -34.17 -8.71 43.17
CA LEU A 84 -35.59 -8.99 43.17
C LEU A 84 -35.90 -10.33 43.83
N GLU A 85 -35.16 -11.38 43.51
CA GLU A 85 -35.29 -12.71 44.11
C GLU A 85 -35.15 -12.65 45.64
N LYS A 86 -34.14 -11.93 46.15
CA LYS A 86 -33.95 -11.70 47.59
C LYS A 86 -35.14 -10.98 48.23
N LYS A 87 -35.72 -9.98 47.56
CA LYS A 87 -36.88 -9.23 48.07
C LYS A 87 -38.15 -10.09 48.09
N VAL A 88 -38.33 -10.96 47.10
CA VAL A 88 -39.46 -11.90 47.04
C VAL A 88 -39.32 -12.97 48.12
N ALA A 89 -38.12 -13.51 48.34
CA ALA A 89 -37.87 -14.52 49.38
C ALA A 89 -37.99 -13.97 50.82
N ALA A 90 -37.96 -12.65 51.01
CA ALA A 90 -38.15 -11.99 52.29
C ALA A 90 -39.62 -11.65 52.61
N ARG A 91 -40.56 -11.96 51.71
CA ARG A 91 -42.01 -11.85 51.93
C ARG A 91 -42.58 -13.22 52.24
#